data_AF-A0A1H7WPB2-F1
#
_entry.id   AF-A0A1H7WPB2-F1
#
_cell.length_a   1.000
_cell.length_b   1.000
_cell.length_c   1.000
_cell.angle_alpha   90.00
_cell.angle_beta   90.00
_cell.angle_gamma   90.00
#
_symmetry.space_group_name_H-M   'P 1'
#
loop_
_entity.id
_entity.type
_entity.pdbx_description
1 polymer ?
#
loop_
_entity_poly.entity_id
_entity_poly.type
_entity_poly.pdbx_seq_one_letter_code
_entity_poly.pdbx_strand_id
1 'polypeptide(L)' 'MPLEAILLETDSPFQKPFGYCEKLNTSHSLVQIANEIAALKGIKIEEMLNTTYENSVRFFGLGKDK' A
#
# COMPACT_ATOMS: atom_id res chain seq x y z
N MET A 1 -0.41 3.94 -14.13
CA MET A 1 0.25 2.62 -13.97
C MET A 1 -0.80 1.52 -13.90
N PRO A 2 -0.55 0.35 -14.52
CA PRO A 2 -1.37 -0.86 -14.34
C PRO A 2 -1.38 -1.28 -12.86
N LEU A 3 -2.48 -1.85 -12.35
CA LEU A 3 -2.62 -2.16 -10.91
C LEU A 3 -1.67 -3.30 -10.47
N GLU A 4 -1.36 -4.19 -11.40
CA GLU A 4 -0.54 -5.41 -11.26
C GLU A 4 0.97 -5.07 -11.15
N ALA A 5 1.32 -3.81 -11.44
CA ALA A 5 2.65 -3.25 -11.33
C ALA A 5 2.82 -2.32 -10.11
N ILE A 6 1.82 -2.22 -9.22
CA ILE A 6 1.85 -1.36 -8.04
C ILE A 6 2.17 -2.19 -6.79
N LEU A 7 3.09 -1.67 -5.97
CA LEU A 7 3.32 -2.06 -4.59
C LEU A 7 2.94 -0.88 -3.68
N LEU A 8 2.48 -1.18 -2.46
CA LEU A 8 2.18 -0.16 -1.46
C LEU A 8 3.26 -0.18 -0.39
N GLU A 9 3.72 0.99 0.01
CA GLU A 9 4.65 1.17 1.12
C GLU A 9 4.30 2.42 1.93
N THR A 10 4.93 2.59 3.09
CA THR A 10 4.82 3.82 3.89
C THR A 10 6.10 4.65 3.88
N ASP A 11 7.25 4.06 3.57
CA ASP A 11 8.58 4.65 3.81
C ASP A 11 8.75 5.19 5.25
N SER A 12 8.15 4.50 6.23
CA SER A 12 8.27 4.86 7.64
C SER A 12 9.73 4.77 8.11
N PRO A 13 10.21 5.73 8.93
CA PRO A 13 9.44 6.75 9.66
C PRO A 13 9.17 8.06 8.90
N PHE A 14 9.52 8.13 7.61
CA PHE A 14 9.42 9.30 6.75
C PHE A 14 8.13 9.27 5.90
N GLN A 15 7.99 10.20 4.94
CA GLN A 15 6.91 10.24 3.93
C GLN A 15 5.48 10.05 4.49
N LYS A 16 5.20 10.79 5.55
CA LYS A 16 3.91 10.75 6.21
C LYS A 16 2.78 11.19 5.26
N PRO A 17 1.65 10.45 5.20
CA PRO A 17 0.52 10.88 4.39
C PRO A 17 -0.03 12.24 4.85
N PHE A 18 -0.65 12.95 3.92
CA PHE A 18 -1.28 14.24 4.20
C PHE A 18 -2.32 14.12 5.32
N GLY A 19 -2.40 15.13 6.19
CA GLY A 19 -3.38 15.21 7.27
C GLY A 19 -2.97 14.56 8.60
N TYR A 20 -1.88 13.80 8.66
CA TYR A 20 -1.35 13.34 9.94
C TYR A 20 -0.28 14.34 10.44
N CYS A 21 -0.49 15.00 11.58
CA CYS A 21 0.45 16.01 12.14
C CYS A 21 1.39 15.44 13.22
N GLU A 22 2.59 16.03 13.37
CA GLU A 22 3.72 15.85 14.33
C GLU A 22 4.26 14.44 14.68
N LYS A 23 3.49 13.36 14.54
CA LYS A 23 3.96 11.98 14.80
C LYS A 23 4.79 11.42 13.65
N LEU A 24 5.76 10.55 13.94
CA LEU A 24 6.48 9.76 12.91
C LEU A 24 5.49 8.92 12.09
N ASN A 25 5.83 8.67 10.83
CA ASN A 25 5.08 7.72 10.02
C ASN A 25 5.28 6.29 10.57
N THR A 26 4.26 5.46 10.44
CA THR A 26 4.34 4.04 10.82
C THR A 26 3.56 3.20 9.81
N SER A 27 3.76 1.88 9.85
CA SER A 27 3.03 0.94 8.98
C SER A 27 1.49 1.07 9.06
N HIS A 28 0.93 1.63 10.13
CA HIS A 28 -0.52 1.88 10.25
C HIS A 28 -1.06 2.82 9.17
N SER A 29 -0.23 3.71 8.63
CA SER A 29 -0.61 4.65 7.59
C SER A 29 -0.84 4.00 6.22
N LEU A 30 -0.46 2.72 6.04
CA LEU A 30 -0.64 1.99 4.78
C LEU A 30 -2.11 1.91 4.35
N VAL A 31 -3.04 1.80 5.31
CA VAL A 31 -4.49 1.76 5.03
C VAL A 31 -4.98 3.07 4.42
N GLN A 32 -4.45 4.21 4.87
CA GLN A 32 -4.79 5.51 4.29
C GLN A 32 -4.23 5.64 2.88
N ILE A 33 -2.98 5.20 2.66
CA ILE A 33 -2.34 5.20 1.34
C ILE A 33 -3.15 4.35 0.35
N ALA A 34 -3.56 3.14 0.77
CA ALA A 34 -4.39 2.26 -0.04
C ALA A 34 -5.74 2.91 -0.41
N ASN A 35 -6.42 3.55 0.55
CA ASN A 35 -7.67 4.27 0.31
C ASN A 35 -7.50 5.40 -0.72
N GLU A 36 -6.45 6.21 -0.58
CA GLU A 36 -6.20 7.35 -1.47
C GLU A 36 -5.95 6.87 -2.90
N ILE A 37 -5.08 5.87 -3.08
CA ILE A 37 -4.76 5.35 -4.42
C ILE A 37 -5.96 4.62 -5.03
N ALA A 38 -6.76 3.90 -4.23
CA ALA A 38 -7.98 3.24 -4.70
C ALA A 38 -9.00 4.27 -5.21
N ALA A 39 -9.18 5.38 -4.48
CA ALA A 39 -10.03 6.49 -4.90
C ALA A 39 -9.52 7.13 -6.19
N LEU A 40 -8.21 7.39 -6.32
CA LEU A 40 -7.59 7.92 -7.54
C LEU A 40 -7.75 6.99 -8.75
N LYS A 41 -7.78 5.67 -8.53
CA LYS A 41 -8.00 4.67 -9.59
C LYS A 41 -9.47 4.38 -9.88
N GLY A 42 -10.40 4.85 -9.07
CA GLY A 42 -11.83 4.54 -9.20
C GLY A 42 -12.16 3.07 -8.92
N ILE A 43 -11.39 2.40 -8.05
CA ILE A 43 -11.60 1.00 -7.67
C ILE A 43 -11.92 0.89 -6.17
N LYS A 44 -12.42 -0.27 -5.74
CA LYS A 44 -12.65 -0.54 -4.31
C LYS A 44 -11.32 -0.73 -3.58
N ILE A 45 -11.24 -0.32 -2.31
CA ILE A 45 -10.05 -0.58 -1.49
C ILE A 45 -9.72 -2.08 -1.38
N GLU A 46 -10.73 -2.95 -1.31
CA GLU A 46 -10.51 -4.41 -1.26
C GLU A 46 -9.77 -4.91 -2.50
N GLU A 47 -10.11 -4.40 -3.69
CA GLU A 47 -9.42 -4.73 -4.94
C GLU A 47 -7.98 -4.23 -4.92
N MET A 48 -7.76 -2.99 -4.49
CA MET A 48 -6.42 -2.42 -4.32
C MET A 48 -5.56 -3.28 -3.37
N LEU A 49 -6.08 -3.65 -2.21
CA LEU A 49 -5.36 -4.43 -1.21
C LEU A 49 -5.06 -5.84 -1.71
N ASN A 50 -6.03 -6.52 -2.31
CA ASN A 50 -5.83 -7.88 -2.83
C ASN A 50 -4.78 -7.90 -3.94
N THR A 51 -4.91 -7.03 -4.94
CA THR A 51 -3.96 -7.01 -6.05
C THR A 51 -2.56 -6.59 -5.60
N THR A 52 -2.43 -5.58 -4.74
CA THR A 52 -1.10 -5.14 -4.26
C THR A 52 -0.46 -6.15 -3.30
N TYR A 53 -1.25 -6.91 -2.55
CA TYR A 53 -0.78 -8.06 -1.79
C TYR A 53 -0.24 -9.17 -2.69
N GLU A 54 -1.01 -9.59 -3.71
CA GLU A 54 -0.58 -10.60 -4.69
C GLU A 54 0.68 -10.15 -5.45
N ASN A 55 0.77 -8.87 -5.80
CA ASN A 55 1.95 -8.28 -6.41
C ASN A 55 3.16 -8.40 -5.48
N SER A 56 2.98 -8.11 -4.19
CA SER A 56 4.04 -8.21 -3.17
C SER A 56 4.50 -9.65 -2.98
N VAL A 57 3.57 -10.60 -2.90
CA VAL A 57 3.85 -12.04 -2.83
C VAL A 57 4.65 -12.51 -4.03
N ARG A 58 4.21 -12.14 -5.25
CA ARG A 58 4.91 -12.50 -6.49
C ARG A 58 6.29 -11.87 -6.58
N PHE A 59 6.42 -10.59 -6.23
CA PHE A 59 7.66 -9.82 -6.40
C PHE A 59 8.73 -10.20 -5.37
N PHE A 60 8.35 -10.31 -4.10
CA PHE A 60 9.27 -10.63 -3.00
C PHE A 60 9.35 -12.13 -2.69
N GLY A 61 8.54 -12.97 -3.34
CA GLY A 61 8.51 -14.42 -3.08
C GLY A 61 7.89 -14.80 -1.73
N LEU A 62 7.04 -13.95 -1.16
CA LEU A 62 6.47 -14.14 0.19
C LEU A 62 5.46 -15.30 0.15
N GLY A 63 5.81 -16.45 0.72
CA GLY A 63 4.94 -17.64 0.76
C GLY A 63 5.46 -18.85 0.00
N LYS A 64 6.63 -18.75 -0.65
CA LYS A 64 7.46 -19.94 -0.91
C LYS A 64 8.41 -20.13 0.26
N ASP A 65 8.33 -21.31 0.86
CA ASP A 65 9.17 -21.84 1.93
C ASP A 65 9.11 -21.08 3.28
N LYS A 66 8.24 -21.58 4.16
CA LYS A 66 8.56 -21.72 5.59
C LYS A 66 8.79 -23.19 5.88
#